data_AF-A0A2N1PTQ7-F1
#
_entry.id   AF-A0A2N1PTQ7-F1
#
_cell.length_a   1.000
_cell.length_b   1.000
_cell.length_c   1.000
_cell.angle_alpha   90.00
_cell.angle_beta   90.00
_cell.angle_gamma   90.00
#
_symmetry.space_group_name_H-M   'P 1'
#
loop_
_entity.id
_entity.type
_entity.pdbx_description
1 polymer ?
#
loop_
_entity_poly.entity_id
_entity_poly.type
_entity_poly.pdbx_seq_one_letter_code
_entity_poly.pdbx_strand_id
1 'polypeptide(L)'
;MIGNPMDRIQGGWLSLNTSIFTPTGSRFAELFRSGDEILTMTGPGTFQSAKIASIEKKEYEGPLTTVKTGGHTITASADTLFYAAFLSGSCHCGMGLLAEVGSTTLVCPIRDPRSLTTMTGFRRGWIIAICDSIEELIYNCYLESLRFGIPFADFTSRKIQNLSVIERACAGIDIKSRAQTMLNSLGMDRDFPHLTNYGNLGLKPLNLTMFGDSQSKSGSTQHRLNLEDGSRSRIPVRENSRFDRLAPASLEKLRIPGSDPEKWEMWNVDVSKDEYSELLLLARTFASLDTIRIVEKGIMGPGQVYVRFPAANLNCLMAAPCFTSGQITRKAIDSAEKSNYSGPLMRIVPDSDFPIIAGGTPIYIEKEI
;
A
#
# COMPACT_ATOMS: atom_id res chain seq x y z
N MET A 1 -20.37 -3.07 -2.40
CA MET A 1 -19.64 -1.80 -2.38
C MET A 1 -18.35 -2.01 -1.62
N ILE A 2 -17.24 -2.16 -2.34
CA ILE A 2 -15.90 -2.06 -1.76
C ILE A 2 -15.73 -0.55 -1.61
N GLY A 3 -15.67 -0.06 -0.36
CA GLY A 3 -15.34 1.35 -0.14
C GLY A 3 -14.04 1.64 -0.88
N ASN A 4 -14.01 2.74 -1.64
CA ASN A 4 -12.76 3.17 -2.22
C ASN A 4 -11.94 3.69 -1.03
N PRO A 5 -10.74 3.15 -0.71
CA PRO A 5 -9.91 3.67 0.38
C PRO A 5 -9.59 5.17 0.24
N MET A 6 -9.86 5.73 -0.94
CA MET A 6 -9.66 7.11 -1.34
C MET A 6 -10.66 8.13 -0.77
N ASP A 7 -11.75 7.72 -0.11
CA ASP A 7 -12.64 8.68 0.58
C ASP A 7 -12.06 9.16 1.93
N ARG A 8 -10.87 8.66 2.33
CA ARG A 8 -10.17 9.11 3.55
C ARG A 8 -9.26 10.29 3.25
N ILE A 9 -9.84 11.46 3.45
CA ILE A 9 -9.21 12.78 3.52
C ILE A 9 -8.09 12.78 4.59
N GLN A 10 -6.88 13.22 4.19
CA GLN A 10 -5.75 13.70 5.02
C GLN A 10 -4.92 12.67 5.83
N GLY A 11 -4.11 11.84 5.16
CA GLY A 11 -2.94 11.18 5.77
C GLY A 11 -1.72 12.11 5.88
N GLY A 12 -0.65 11.65 6.55
CA GLY A 12 0.62 12.38 6.66
C GLY A 12 0.79 13.22 7.94
N TRP A 13 0.08 12.88 9.01
CA TRP A 13 0.21 13.54 10.29
C TRP A 13 1.35 12.94 11.10
N LEU A 14 2.31 13.78 11.45
CA LEU A 14 3.52 13.42 12.16
C LEU A 14 3.49 13.99 13.57
N SER A 15 4.11 13.25 14.49
CA SER A 15 4.46 13.77 15.81
C SER A 15 5.43 14.96 15.70
N LEU A 16 5.34 15.89 16.64
CA LEU A 16 6.17 17.11 16.66
C LEU A 16 7.69 16.84 16.73
N ASN A 17 8.09 15.71 17.31
CA ASN A 17 9.47 15.27 17.46
C ASN A 17 9.97 14.42 16.27
N THR A 18 9.19 14.27 15.22
CA THR A 18 9.67 13.61 13.99
C THR A 18 10.73 14.48 13.33
N SER A 19 11.89 13.90 13.05
CA SER A 19 12.95 14.60 12.32
C SER A 19 12.60 14.73 10.84
N ILE A 20 12.75 15.91 10.25
CA ILE A 20 12.57 16.17 8.83
C ILE A 20 13.92 16.60 8.26
N PHE A 21 14.32 15.99 7.15
CA PHE A 21 15.60 16.28 6.52
C PHE A 21 15.50 17.53 5.65
N THR A 22 16.57 18.32 5.68
CA THR A 22 16.82 19.53 4.89
C THR A 22 18.13 19.37 4.13
N PRO A 23 18.45 20.26 3.18
CA PRO A 23 19.76 20.24 2.50
C PRO A 23 20.96 20.35 3.46
N THR A 24 20.76 20.91 4.66
CA THR A 24 21.84 21.19 5.63
C THR A 24 21.85 20.25 6.83
N GLY A 25 20.96 19.26 6.90
CA GLY A 25 20.87 18.35 8.03
C GLY A 25 19.44 17.91 8.31
N SER A 26 19.10 17.68 9.57
CA SER A 26 17.74 17.33 9.97
C SER A 26 17.30 18.12 11.19
N ARG A 27 16.02 18.47 11.28
CA ARG A 27 15.42 19.26 12.36
C ARG A 27 14.08 18.65 12.74
N PHE A 28 13.62 18.84 13.97
CA PHE A 28 12.29 18.38 14.37
C PHE A 28 11.18 19.13 13.64
N ALA A 29 10.09 18.43 13.33
CA ALA A 29 8.94 18.95 12.59
C ALA A 29 8.41 20.26 13.19
N GLU A 30 8.34 20.37 14.52
CA GLU A 30 7.85 21.57 15.21
C GLU A 30 8.60 22.88 14.90
N LEU A 31 9.86 22.77 14.44
CA LEU A 31 10.73 23.91 14.17
C LEU A 31 10.53 24.52 12.78
N PHE A 32 9.80 23.86 11.89
CA PHE A 32 9.59 24.33 10.52
C PHE A 32 8.48 25.37 10.42
N ARG A 33 8.59 26.24 9.42
CA ARG A 33 7.60 27.24 9.00
C ARG A 33 7.38 27.17 7.49
N SER A 34 6.26 27.70 7.00
CA SER A 34 6.05 27.86 5.56
C SER A 34 7.19 28.67 4.93
N GLY A 35 7.65 28.22 3.77
CA GLY A 35 8.80 28.78 3.06
C GLY A 35 10.14 28.18 3.42
N ASP A 36 10.25 27.45 4.55
CA ASP A 36 11.49 26.72 4.90
C ASP A 36 11.78 25.63 3.86
N GLU A 37 13.07 25.33 3.68
CA GLU A 37 13.53 24.31 2.76
C GLU A 37 13.61 22.93 3.41
N ILE A 38 13.14 21.91 2.67
CA ILE A 38 13.19 20.51 3.04
C ILE A 38 13.72 19.66 1.89
N LEU A 39 14.21 18.47 2.22
CA LEU A 39 14.69 17.51 1.24
C LEU A 39 13.53 16.66 0.73
N THR A 40 13.33 16.66 -0.59
CA THR A 40 12.35 15.82 -1.28
C THR A 40 13.01 14.87 -2.25
N MET A 41 12.37 13.74 -2.52
CA MET A 41 12.84 12.79 -3.51
C MET A 41 12.35 13.14 -4.90
N THR A 42 13.23 13.20 -5.90
CA THR A 42 12.84 13.48 -7.29
C THR A 42 12.90 12.26 -8.19
N GLY A 43 13.34 11.12 -7.66
CA GLY A 43 13.65 9.94 -8.42
C GLY A 43 14.34 8.88 -7.57
N PRO A 44 14.71 7.74 -8.16
CA PRO A 44 15.35 6.64 -7.44
C PRO A 44 16.71 7.05 -6.88
N GLY A 45 16.78 7.34 -5.59
CA GLY A 45 17.99 7.82 -4.92
C GLY A 45 18.43 9.25 -5.30
N THR A 46 17.56 10.04 -5.92
CA THR A 46 17.83 11.45 -6.24
C THR A 46 16.98 12.38 -5.39
N PHE A 47 17.53 13.54 -5.05
CA PHE A 47 16.91 14.48 -4.11
C PHE A 47 17.06 15.91 -4.57
N GLN A 48 16.13 16.77 -4.16
CA GLN A 48 16.22 18.21 -4.34
C GLN A 48 15.68 18.96 -3.12
N SER A 49 16.06 20.23 -3.02
CA SER A 49 15.44 21.16 -2.09
C SER A 49 14.05 21.57 -2.60
N ALA A 50 13.06 21.55 -1.72
CA ALA A 50 11.71 22.03 -1.97
C ALA A 50 11.28 22.94 -0.82
N LYS A 51 10.38 23.89 -1.07
CA LYS A 51 9.86 24.75 0.00
C LYS A 51 8.62 24.13 0.62
N ILE A 52 8.42 24.40 1.90
CA ILE A 52 7.17 24.07 2.56
C ILE A 52 6.10 25.08 2.10
N ALA A 53 5.08 24.58 1.40
CA ALA A 53 3.94 25.40 0.98
C ALA A 53 3.07 25.78 2.19
N SER A 54 2.70 24.79 3.00
CA SER A 54 1.88 24.99 4.20
C SER A 54 2.29 24.06 5.34
N ILE A 55 2.01 24.51 6.56
CA ILE A 55 2.08 23.69 7.76
C ILE A 55 0.71 23.68 8.40
N GLU A 56 0.22 22.49 8.66
CA GLU A 56 -1.05 22.28 9.33
C GLU A 56 -0.81 21.64 10.68
N LYS A 57 -1.61 22.03 11.67
CA LYS A 57 -1.58 21.46 13.02
C LYS A 57 -3.00 21.13 13.44
N LYS A 58 -3.16 20.03 14.15
CA LYS A 58 -4.43 19.67 14.79
C LYS A 58 -4.16 19.00 16.13
N GLU A 59 -5.08 19.20 17.06
CA GLU A 59 -5.18 18.33 18.22
C GLU A 59 -5.70 16.96 17.76
N TYR A 60 -5.09 15.90 18.28
CA TYR A 60 -5.39 14.53 17.89
C TYR A 60 -5.47 13.65 19.13
N GLU A 61 -6.52 12.86 19.18
CA GLU A 61 -6.69 11.78 20.16
C GLU A 61 -6.92 10.48 19.39
N GLY A 62 -6.03 9.51 19.57
CA GLY A 62 -6.10 8.25 18.83
C GLY A 62 -4.76 7.51 18.75
N PRO A 63 -4.71 6.41 17.99
CA PRO A 63 -3.51 5.59 17.87
C PRO A 63 -2.44 6.26 16.99
N LEU A 64 -1.22 6.33 17.50
CA LEU A 64 -0.02 6.56 16.70
C LEU A 64 0.74 5.26 16.48
N THR A 65 1.41 5.18 15.34
CA THR A 65 2.38 4.14 15.06
C THR A 65 3.79 4.72 15.09
N THR A 66 4.64 4.14 15.93
CA THR A 66 6.08 4.40 15.96
C THR A 66 6.79 3.33 15.15
N VAL A 67 7.41 3.73 14.05
CA VAL A 67 8.16 2.86 13.15
C VAL A 67 9.65 3.10 13.36
N LYS A 68 10.39 2.03 13.65
CA LYS A 68 11.85 2.04 13.74
C LYS A 68 12.44 1.28 12.56
N THR A 69 13.38 1.89 11.84
CA THR A 69 14.03 1.25 10.71
C THR A 69 15.42 1.83 10.48
N GLY A 70 16.43 0.96 10.42
CA GLY A 70 17.79 1.38 10.04
C GLY A 70 18.41 2.41 10.99
N GLY A 71 18.02 2.38 12.27
CA GLY A 71 18.46 3.34 13.28
C GLY A 71 17.66 4.66 13.32
N HIS A 72 16.71 4.84 12.41
CA HIS A 72 15.81 6.00 12.41
C HIS A 72 14.48 5.65 13.06
N THR A 73 13.78 6.69 13.54
CA THR A 73 12.47 6.56 14.18
C THR A 73 11.54 7.62 13.63
N ILE A 74 10.31 7.20 13.34
CA ILE A 74 9.21 8.09 13.00
C ILE A 74 7.97 7.70 13.77
N THR A 75 7.25 8.70 14.29
CA THR A 75 5.95 8.48 14.92
C THR A 75 4.90 9.27 14.15
N ALA A 76 3.91 8.58 13.61
CA ALA A 76 2.90 9.13 12.72
C ALA A 76 1.51 8.57 13.04
N SER A 77 0.47 9.24 12.55
CA SER A 77 -0.89 8.73 12.58
C SER A 77 -1.01 7.40 11.84
N ALA A 78 -1.95 6.58 12.27
CA ALA A 78 -2.21 5.24 11.73
C ALA A 78 -2.37 5.22 10.19
N ASP A 79 -2.94 6.27 9.60
CA ASP A 79 -3.22 6.44 8.17
C ASP A 79 -2.07 7.07 7.36
N THR A 80 -0.97 7.47 7.99
CA THR A 80 0.19 8.03 7.27
C THR A 80 0.80 6.97 6.37
N LEU A 81 0.99 7.31 5.09
CA LEU A 81 1.38 6.36 4.04
C LEU A 81 2.90 6.24 3.92
N PHE A 82 3.40 5.03 4.07
CA PHE A 82 4.80 4.64 3.96
C PHE A 82 5.03 3.76 2.73
N TYR A 83 6.27 3.76 2.23
CA TYR A 83 6.72 2.80 1.24
C TYR A 83 7.36 1.60 1.93
N ALA A 84 6.83 0.40 1.69
CA ALA A 84 7.35 -0.83 2.27
C ALA A 84 7.31 -2.01 1.29
N ALA A 85 8.21 -2.97 1.49
CA ALA A 85 8.29 -4.18 0.70
C ALA A 85 8.65 -5.39 1.58
N PHE A 86 7.99 -6.52 1.37
CA PHE A 86 8.26 -7.75 2.11
C PHE A 86 9.70 -8.23 1.94
N LEU A 87 10.33 -8.58 3.05
CA LEU A 87 11.65 -9.21 3.05
C LEU A 87 11.56 -10.62 2.48
N SER A 88 12.40 -10.91 1.50
CA SER A 88 12.51 -12.23 0.88
C SER A 88 13.40 -13.12 1.73
N GLY A 89 12.90 -14.28 2.17
CA GLY A 89 13.74 -15.38 2.63
C GLY A 89 14.29 -15.28 4.07
N SER A 90 13.66 -14.52 4.96
CA SER A 90 14.21 -14.24 6.29
C SER A 90 13.20 -14.40 7.43
N CYS A 91 12.34 -15.42 7.41
CA CYS A 91 11.48 -15.71 8.53
C CYS A 91 11.62 -17.18 8.97
N HIS A 92 12.42 -17.42 10.02
CA HIS A 92 12.22 -18.57 10.90
C HIS A 92 10.88 -18.47 11.65
N CYS A 93 10.29 -17.28 11.68
CA CYS A 93 9.01 -16.98 12.30
C CYS A 93 7.83 -17.41 11.42
N GLY A 94 6.81 -17.94 12.08
CA GLY A 94 5.51 -18.23 11.49
C GLY A 94 4.61 -16.99 11.52
N MET A 95 3.68 -16.88 10.57
CA MET A 95 2.74 -15.75 10.47
C MET A 95 1.31 -16.22 10.65
N GLY A 96 0.58 -15.53 11.52
CA GLY A 96 -0.87 -15.63 11.59
C GLY A 96 -1.46 -14.72 10.53
N LEU A 97 -2.43 -15.22 9.78
CA LEU A 97 -3.07 -14.48 8.71
C LEU A 97 -4.59 -14.49 8.90
N LEU A 98 -5.21 -13.32 8.76
CA LEU A 98 -6.63 -13.22 8.44
C LEU A 98 -6.75 -13.26 6.92
N ALA A 99 -7.31 -14.33 6.37
CA ALA A 99 -7.32 -14.60 4.94
C ALA A 99 -8.74 -14.58 4.37
N GLU A 100 -8.97 -13.79 3.34
CA GLU A 100 -10.16 -13.92 2.50
C GLU A 100 -9.96 -15.03 1.47
N VAL A 101 -10.82 -16.05 1.55
CA VAL A 101 -10.81 -17.21 0.67
C VAL A 101 -12.23 -17.44 0.14
N GLY A 102 -12.41 -17.37 -1.17
CA GLY A 102 -13.74 -17.45 -1.80
C GLY A 102 -14.65 -16.31 -1.33
N SER A 103 -15.77 -16.70 -0.71
CA SER A 103 -16.74 -15.79 -0.09
C SER A 103 -16.59 -15.64 1.44
N THR A 104 -15.61 -16.31 2.07
CA THR A 104 -15.43 -16.31 3.53
C THR A 104 -14.09 -15.69 3.96
N THR A 105 -13.90 -15.53 5.27
CA THR A 105 -12.65 -15.08 5.90
C THR A 105 -12.26 -16.04 7.02
N LEU A 106 -10.99 -16.42 7.07
CA LEU A 106 -10.47 -17.45 7.96
C LEU A 106 -9.24 -16.93 8.68
N VAL A 107 -8.99 -17.42 9.90
CA VAL A 107 -7.70 -17.26 10.58
C VAL A 107 -6.83 -18.47 10.28
N CYS A 108 -5.60 -18.26 9.84
CA CYS A 108 -4.73 -19.35 9.42
C CYS A 108 -3.24 -19.12 9.73
N PRO A 109 -2.50 -20.18 10.08
CA PRO A 109 -1.06 -20.14 10.21
C PRO A 109 -0.39 -20.37 8.85
N ILE A 110 0.62 -19.57 8.52
CA ILE A 110 1.45 -19.75 7.33
C ILE A 110 2.94 -19.58 7.65
N ARG A 111 3.81 -20.27 6.90
CA ARG A 111 5.27 -20.10 7.02
C ARG A 111 5.88 -19.28 5.88
N ASP A 112 5.25 -19.31 4.71
CA ASP A 112 5.70 -18.57 3.54
C ASP A 112 4.48 -17.89 2.89
N PRO A 113 4.44 -16.55 2.80
CA PRO A 113 3.37 -15.83 2.12
C PRO A 113 3.21 -16.26 0.66
N ARG A 114 4.30 -16.69 0.01
CA ARG A 114 4.29 -17.14 -1.40
C ARG A 114 3.49 -18.43 -1.59
N SER A 115 3.29 -19.22 -0.54
CA SER A 115 2.47 -20.44 -0.62
C SER A 115 0.99 -20.16 -0.89
N LEU A 116 0.54 -18.92 -0.65
CA LEU A 116 -0.86 -18.53 -0.80
C LEU A 116 -1.22 -18.03 -2.20
N THR A 117 -0.24 -17.57 -2.98
CA THR A 117 -0.51 -17.06 -4.34
C THR A 117 -0.94 -18.15 -5.30
N THR A 118 -0.59 -19.41 -5.01
CA THR A 118 -1.04 -20.59 -5.75
C THR A 118 -2.27 -21.27 -5.13
N MET A 119 -2.76 -20.76 -4.00
CA MET A 119 -3.89 -21.35 -3.30
C MET A 119 -5.21 -20.95 -3.98
N THR A 120 -5.98 -21.97 -4.38
CA THR A 120 -7.30 -21.78 -4.98
C THR A 120 -8.22 -21.00 -4.06
N GLY A 121 -8.80 -19.93 -4.58
CA GLY A 121 -9.76 -19.10 -3.86
C GLY A 121 -9.15 -18.07 -2.92
N PHE A 122 -7.84 -18.07 -2.65
CA PHE A 122 -7.21 -17.00 -1.87
C PHE A 122 -7.34 -15.66 -2.59
N ARG A 123 -7.75 -14.60 -1.89
CA ARG A 123 -7.98 -13.28 -2.46
C ARG A 123 -7.11 -12.22 -1.80
N ARG A 124 -7.23 -12.09 -0.47
CA ARG A 124 -6.53 -11.07 0.33
C ARG A 124 -6.09 -11.66 1.66
N GLY A 125 -5.02 -11.12 2.25
CA GLY A 125 -4.54 -11.53 3.56
C GLY A 125 -3.94 -10.38 4.36
N TRP A 126 -4.22 -10.35 5.66
CA TRP A 126 -3.60 -9.46 6.63
C TRP A 126 -2.81 -10.27 7.66
N ILE A 127 -1.53 -9.95 7.83
CA ILE A 127 -0.66 -10.53 8.84
C ILE A 127 -1.09 -9.95 10.19
N ILE A 128 -1.64 -10.82 11.04
CA ILE A 128 -2.22 -10.50 12.35
C ILE A 128 -1.29 -10.88 13.50
N ALA A 129 -0.33 -11.77 13.25
CA ALA A 129 0.66 -12.22 14.23
C ALA A 129 1.95 -12.64 13.53
N ILE A 130 3.08 -12.44 14.18
CA ILE A 130 4.41 -12.92 13.78
C ILE A 130 5.01 -13.57 15.01
N CYS A 131 5.33 -14.86 14.93
CA CYS A 131 5.72 -15.68 16.08
C CYS A 131 7.00 -16.43 15.78
N ASP A 132 7.90 -16.58 16.75
CA ASP A 132 9.20 -17.23 16.55
C ASP A 132 9.12 -18.76 16.50
N SER A 133 7.99 -19.33 16.93
CA SER A 133 7.72 -20.77 16.91
C SER A 133 6.37 -21.10 16.26
N ILE A 134 6.23 -22.35 15.81
CA ILE A 134 4.98 -22.85 15.20
C ILE A 134 3.91 -23.05 16.27
N GLU A 135 4.33 -23.48 17.46
CA GLU A 135 3.47 -23.70 18.61
C GLU A 135 2.80 -22.39 19.03
N GLU A 136 3.59 -21.33 19.18
CA GLU A 136 3.09 -19.99 19.48
C GLU A 136 2.22 -19.45 18.35
N LEU A 137 2.61 -19.68 17.09
CA LEU A 137 1.80 -19.30 15.94
C LEU A 137 0.40 -19.93 16.00
N ILE A 138 0.35 -21.26 16.18
CA ILE A 138 -0.89 -22.02 16.23
C ILE A 138 -1.74 -21.55 17.42
N TYR A 139 -1.12 -21.39 18.59
CA TYR A 139 -1.78 -20.86 19.79
C TYR A 139 -2.42 -19.50 19.52
N ASN A 140 -1.67 -18.54 18.98
CA ASN A 140 -2.17 -17.20 18.69
C ASN A 140 -3.29 -17.21 17.64
N CYS A 141 -3.17 -18.02 16.59
CA CYS A 141 -4.22 -18.16 15.57
C CYS A 141 -5.51 -18.74 16.17
N TYR A 142 -5.41 -19.74 17.03
CA TYR A 142 -6.58 -20.30 17.74
C TYR A 142 -7.19 -19.28 18.70
N LEU A 143 -6.36 -18.59 19.49
CA LEU A 143 -6.81 -17.57 20.42
C LEU A 143 -7.61 -16.48 19.71
N GLU A 144 -7.08 -15.93 18.62
CA GLU A 144 -7.72 -14.89 17.83
C GLU A 144 -8.99 -15.40 17.12
N SER A 145 -8.95 -16.63 16.59
CA SER A 145 -10.11 -17.31 16.01
C SER A 145 -11.27 -17.39 17.01
N LEU A 146 -10.99 -17.84 18.25
CA LEU A 146 -11.97 -17.97 19.31
C LEU A 146 -12.46 -16.61 19.80
N ARG A 147 -11.55 -15.66 20.02
CA ARG A 147 -11.83 -14.32 20.54
C ARG A 147 -12.78 -13.55 19.65
N PHE A 148 -12.59 -13.61 18.33
CA PHE A 148 -13.42 -12.89 17.36
C PHE A 148 -14.48 -13.78 16.72
N GLY A 149 -14.51 -15.08 17.01
CA GLY A 149 -15.44 -16.03 16.41
C GLY A 149 -15.25 -16.18 14.89
N ILE A 150 -14.02 -16.10 14.41
CA ILE A 150 -13.66 -16.28 12.99
C ILE A 150 -13.11 -17.69 12.84
N PRO A 151 -13.61 -18.53 11.92
CA PRO A 151 -13.15 -19.91 11.82
C PRO A 151 -11.64 -20.02 11.56
N PHE A 152 -10.99 -20.91 12.29
CA PHE A 152 -9.60 -21.29 12.09
C PHE A 152 -9.49 -22.31 10.94
N ALA A 153 -8.50 -22.16 10.07
CA ALA A 153 -8.16 -23.11 9.03
C ALA A 153 -6.65 -23.33 8.96
N ASP A 154 -6.22 -24.59 9.04
CA ASP A 154 -4.81 -24.92 8.90
C ASP A 154 -4.42 -25.05 7.41
N PHE A 155 -3.71 -24.03 6.90
CA PHE A 155 -3.21 -24.00 5.52
C PHE A 155 -1.87 -24.72 5.32
N THR A 156 -1.28 -25.28 6.38
CA THR A 156 0.00 -26.00 6.26
C THR A 156 -0.10 -27.29 5.43
N SER A 157 -1.31 -27.82 5.24
CA SER A 157 -1.57 -29.06 4.50
C SER A 157 -1.68 -28.94 2.97
N ARG A 158 -1.42 -27.74 2.39
CA ARG A 158 -1.51 -27.42 0.94
C ARG A 158 -2.84 -27.75 0.26
N LYS A 159 -3.90 -28.06 1.02
CA LYS A 159 -5.17 -28.54 0.49
C LYS A 159 -6.31 -27.93 1.28
N ILE A 160 -6.75 -26.74 0.86
CA ILE A 160 -8.18 -26.40 1.00
C ILE A 160 -8.93 -27.22 -0.05
N GLN A 161 -8.95 -28.54 0.13
CA GLN A 161 -9.82 -29.39 -0.67
C GLN A 161 -11.22 -29.19 -0.12
N ASN A 162 -12.06 -28.49 -0.89
CA ASN A 162 -13.46 -28.16 -0.63
C ASN A 162 -13.72 -26.80 0.05
N LEU A 163 -13.36 -25.71 -0.64
CA LEU A 163 -13.84 -24.35 -0.33
C LEU A 163 -15.36 -24.32 -0.10
N SER A 164 -16.15 -25.04 -0.91
CA SER A 164 -17.61 -25.15 -0.77
C SER A 164 -18.07 -25.79 0.55
N VAL A 165 -17.26 -26.67 1.17
CA VAL A 165 -17.58 -27.23 2.50
C VAL A 165 -17.33 -26.17 3.57
N ILE A 166 -16.21 -25.45 3.47
CA ILE A 166 -15.88 -24.38 4.41
C ILE A 166 -16.92 -23.26 4.33
N GLU A 167 -17.29 -22.83 3.12
CA GLU A 167 -18.31 -21.80 2.91
C GLU A 167 -19.67 -22.23 3.48
N ARG A 168 -20.05 -23.51 3.34
CA ARG A 168 -21.25 -24.06 3.99
C ARG A 168 -21.15 -24.10 5.51
N ALA A 169 -20.00 -24.48 6.07
CA ALA A 169 -19.77 -24.47 7.51
C ALA A 169 -19.79 -23.04 8.10
N CYS A 170 -19.39 -22.06 7.30
CA CYS A 170 -19.43 -20.64 7.63
C CYS A 170 -20.80 -20.00 7.39
N ALA A 171 -21.73 -20.70 6.74
CA ALA A 171 -23.02 -20.14 6.36
C ALA A 171 -23.80 -19.73 7.60
N GLY A 172 -24.23 -18.47 7.65
CA GLY A 172 -24.97 -17.90 8.77
C GLY A 172 -24.11 -17.26 9.87
N ILE A 173 -22.78 -17.32 9.77
CA ILE A 173 -21.87 -16.60 10.66
C ILE A 173 -21.54 -15.24 10.03
N ASP A 174 -21.72 -14.15 10.77
CA ASP A 174 -21.27 -12.81 10.34
C ASP A 174 -19.74 -12.65 10.47
N ILE A 175 -19.02 -13.39 9.63
CA ILE A 175 -17.57 -13.39 9.57
C ILE A 175 -17.04 -12.04 9.12
N LYS A 176 -17.77 -11.33 8.25
CA LYS A 176 -17.31 -10.06 7.67
C LYS A 176 -17.20 -8.96 8.73
N SER A 177 -18.20 -8.82 9.61
CA SER A 177 -18.16 -7.83 10.70
C SER A 177 -17.17 -8.25 11.79
N ARG A 178 -17.05 -9.56 12.06
CA ARG A 178 -16.05 -10.09 13.01
C ARG A 178 -14.61 -9.82 12.54
N ALA A 179 -14.33 -10.07 11.26
CA ALA A 179 -13.05 -9.74 10.63
C ALA A 179 -12.74 -8.24 10.70
N GLN A 180 -13.74 -7.39 10.46
CA GLN A 180 -13.58 -5.93 10.62
C GLN A 180 -13.26 -5.55 12.07
N THR A 181 -13.97 -6.13 13.03
CA THR A 181 -13.76 -5.90 14.47
C THR A 181 -12.36 -6.32 14.90
N MET A 182 -11.90 -7.47 14.41
CA MET A 182 -10.53 -7.96 14.63
C MET A 182 -9.50 -6.98 14.10
N LEU A 183 -9.56 -6.60 12.82
CA LEU A 183 -8.61 -5.65 12.23
C LEU A 183 -8.64 -4.29 12.94
N ASN A 184 -9.82 -3.79 13.30
CA ASN A 184 -9.96 -2.55 14.08
C ASN A 184 -9.30 -2.67 15.45
N SER A 185 -9.46 -3.80 16.15
CA SER A 185 -8.84 -4.03 17.46
C SER A 185 -7.31 -4.11 17.39
N LEU A 186 -6.79 -4.61 16.26
CA LEU A 186 -5.37 -4.60 15.94
C LEU A 186 -4.91 -3.24 15.41
N GLY A 187 -5.81 -2.28 15.26
CA GLY A 187 -5.54 -0.95 14.69
C GLY A 187 -5.03 -1.01 13.25
N MET A 188 -5.50 -1.96 12.44
CA MET A 188 -5.12 -2.14 11.04
C MET A 188 -6.21 -1.68 10.09
N ASP A 189 -5.80 -1.14 8.94
CA ASP A 189 -6.72 -0.80 7.86
C ASP A 189 -7.02 -2.03 6.99
N ARG A 190 -8.31 -2.33 6.83
CA ARG A 190 -8.79 -3.44 6.00
C ARG A 190 -8.49 -3.22 4.52
N ASP A 191 -8.44 -2.00 4.02
CA ASP A 191 -8.26 -1.77 2.58
C ASP A 191 -6.81 -1.95 2.11
N PHE A 192 -5.87 -2.17 3.05
CA PHE A 192 -4.45 -2.39 2.80
C PHE A 192 -4.00 -3.80 3.19
N PRO A 193 -4.49 -4.86 2.51
CA PRO A 193 -4.00 -6.21 2.74
C PRO A 193 -2.51 -6.32 2.44
N HIS A 194 -1.81 -7.08 3.28
CA HIS A 194 -0.42 -7.44 3.10
C HIS A 194 -0.20 -8.28 1.84
N LEU A 195 -1.14 -9.18 1.57
CA LEU A 195 -1.07 -10.14 0.47
C LEU A 195 -2.33 -10.01 -0.36
N THR A 196 -2.18 -9.92 -1.68
CA THR A 196 -3.32 -9.85 -2.61
C THR A 196 -3.06 -10.75 -3.80
N ASN A 197 -4.05 -11.58 -4.14
CA ASN A 197 -4.09 -12.35 -5.38
C ASN A 197 -5.15 -11.74 -6.31
N TYR A 198 -4.70 -10.83 -7.18
CA TYR A 198 -5.57 -10.11 -8.11
C TYR A 198 -6.30 -11.03 -9.09
N GLY A 199 -5.65 -12.12 -9.54
CA GLY A 199 -6.25 -13.10 -10.46
C GLY A 199 -7.50 -13.75 -9.88
N ASN A 200 -7.43 -14.26 -8.64
CA ASN A 200 -8.58 -14.86 -7.95
C ASN A 200 -9.65 -13.85 -7.56
N LEU A 201 -9.32 -12.56 -7.51
CA LEU A 201 -10.28 -11.49 -7.27
C LEU A 201 -11.10 -11.13 -8.52
N GLY A 202 -10.68 -11.56 -9.72
CA GLY A 202 -11.17 -11.00 -10.97
C GLY A 202 -10.85 -9.51 -11.11
N LEU A 203 -9.85 -9.04 -10.36
CA LEU A 203 -9.40 -7.66 -10.36
C LEU A 203 -8.17 -7.52 -11.23
N LYS A 204 -8.11 -6.44 -12.01
CA LYS A 204 -6.91 -6.07 -12.75
C LYS A 204 -6.11 -5.04 -11.93
N PRO A 205 -4.86 -5.32 -11.56
CA PRO A 205 -4.03 -4.36 -10.85
C PRO A 205 -3.58 -3.25 -11.81
N LEU A 206 -4.00 -2.03 -11.49
CA LEU A 206 -3.51 -0.81 -12.13
C LEU A 206 -2.41 -0.23 -11.25
N ASN A 207 -1.16 -0.42 -11.66
CA ASN A 207 -0.01 0.03 -10.91
C ASN A 207 0.21 1.51 -11.15
N LEU A 208 0.11 2.31 -10.09
CA LEU A 208 0.51 3.71 -10.08
C LEU A 208 1.87 3.79 -9.39
N THR A 209 2.94 3.89 -10.18
CA THR A 209 4.33 3.82 -9.71
C THR A 209 4.97 5.20 -9.72
N MET A 210 5.27 5.71 -8.53
CA MET A 210 6.08 6.90 -8.36
C MET A 210 7.53 6.61 -8.80
N PHE A 211 8.11 7.49 -9.63
CA PHE A 211 9.45 7.31 -10.21
C PHE A 211 9.57 6.02 -11.06
N GLY A 212 8.49 5.69 -11.79
CA GLY A 212 8.34 4.44 -12.52
C GLY A 212 8.83 4.46 -13.96
N ASP A 213 9.33 5.60 -14.46
CA ASP A 213 9.80 5.76 -15.85
C ASP A 213 11.09 6.60 -15.93
N SER A 214 11.43 7.10 -17.11
CA SER A 214 12.64 7.87 -17.41
C SER A 214 12.68 9.24 -16.72
N GLN A 215 13.86 9.86 -16.72
CA GLN A 215 14.00 11.24 -16.29
C GLN A 215 13.32 12.18 -17.29
N SER A 216 12.50 13.08 -16.77
CA SER A 216 11.90 14.18 -17.51
C SER A 216 12.94 15.24 -17.86
N LYS A 217 12.56 16.16 -18.75
CA LYS A 217 13.38 17.34 -19.10
C LYS A 217 13.62 18.27 -17.91
N SER A 218 12.78 18.18 -16.87
CA SER A 218 12.92 18.98 -15.64
C SER A 218 13.95 18.40 -14.65
N GLY A 219 14.50 17.22 -14.94
CA GLY A 219 15.47 16.52 -14.07
C GLY A 219 14.83 15.61 -13.03
N SER A 220 13.50 15.64 -12.86
CA SER A 220 12.75 14.67 -12.04
C SER A 220 12.45 13.39 -12.82
N THR A 221 12.32 12.26 -12.13
CA THR A 221 11.88 10.99 -12.71
C THR A 221 10.37 10.97 -12.86
N GLN A 222 9.91 10.63 -14.06
CA GLN A 222 8.48 10.53 -14.35
C GLN A 222 7.82 9.42 -13.54
N HIS A 223 6.55 9.62 -13.24
CA HIS A 223 5.65 8.64 -12.66
C HIS A 223 5.01 7.82 -13.78
N ARG A 224 4.67 6.57 -13.52
CA ARG A 224 4.10 5.66 -14.51
C ARG A 224 2.83 5.01 -14.01
N LEU A 225 1.80 4.99 -14.85
CA LEU A 225 0.56 4.28 -14.65
C LEU A 225 0.47 3.15 -15.67
N ASN A 226 0.45 1.90 -15.21
CA ASN A 226 0.29 0.76 -16.11
C ASN A 226 -0.69 -0.28 -15.60
N LEU A 227 -1.37 -0.97 -16.52
CA LEU A 227 -2.25 -2.10 -16.20
C LEU A 227 -1.48 -3.41 -16.37
N GLU A 228 -1.25 -4.12 -15.27
CA GLU A 228 -0.54 -5.41 -15.29
C GLU A 228 -1.56 -6.55 -15.40
N ASP A 229 -1.65 -7.16 -16.58
CA ASP A 229 -2.37 -8.42 -16.77
C ASP A 229 -1.53 -9.31 -17.69
N GLY A 230 -1.12 -10.47 -17.18
CA GLY A 230 -0.33 -11.44 -17.92
C GLY A 230 -0.99 -11.73 -19.27
N SER A 231 -0.27 -11.49 -20.36
CA SER A 231 -0.72 -11.61 -21.77
C SER A 231 -1.92 -10.72 -22.21
N ARG A 232 -2.56 -9.93 -21.33
CA ARG A 232 -3.77 -9.15 -21.65
C ARG A 232 -3.90 -7.81 -20.89
N SER A 233 -2.84 -6.98 -20.84
CA SER A 233 -2.84 -5.58 -20.35
C SER A 233 -3.80 -4.65 -21.12
N ARG A 234 -5.10 -4.92 -21.07
CA ARG A 234 -6.04 -4.41 -22.06
C ARG A 234 -7.44 -4.26 -21.49
N ILE A 235 -8.03 -3.08 -21.68
CA ILE A 235 -9.43 -2.80 -21.34
C ILE A 235 -10.24 -2.87 -22.65
N PRO A 236 -11.25 -3.75 -22.75
CA PRO A 236 -12.07 -3.85 -23.95
C PRO A 236 -12.79 -2.53 -24.24
N VAL A 237 -12.60 -1.99 -25.44
CA VAL A 237 -13.42 -0.89 -25.95
C VAL A 237 -14.81 -1.45 -26.21
N ARG A 238 -15.80 -0.91 -25.50
CA ARG A 238 -17.20 -0.98 -25.93
C ARG A 238 -17.52 0.37 -26.53
N GLU A 239 -17.81 0.43 -27.82
CA GLU A 239 -18.31 1.65 -28.46
C GLU A 239 -19.49 2.19 -27.64
N ASN A 240 -19.51 3.51 -27.40
CA ASN A 240 -20.49 4.18 -26.53
C ASN A 240 -20.46 3.82 -25.03
N SER A 241 -19.47 3.08 -24.55
CA SER A 241 -19.25 2.97 -23.11
C SER A 241 -18.80 4.31 -22.51
N ARG A 242 -19.02 4.47 -21.20
CA ARG A 242 -18.50 5.62 -20.45
C ARG A 242 -16.99 5.80 -20.64
N PHE A 243 -16.27 4.70 -20.87
CA PHE A 243 -14.84 4.67 -21.10
C PHE A 243 -14.44 5.31 -22.44
N ASP A 244 -15.10 4.95 -23.54
CA ASP A 244 -14.79 5.48 -24.88
C ASP A 244 -15.01 7.00 -24.98
N ARG A 245 -15.88 7.55 -24.11
CA ARG A 245 -16.14 9.00 -24.00
C ARG A 245 -15.18 9.75 -23.06
N LEU A 246 -14.51 9.06 -22.14
CA LEU A 246 -13.67 9.65 -21.08
C LEU A 246 -12.18 9.30 -21.23
N ALA A 247 -11.83 8.42 -22.15
CA ALA A 247 -10.45 8.02 -22.37
C ALA A 247 -9.59 9.24 -22.80
N PRO A 248 -8.47 9.53 -22.11
CA PRO A 248 -7.54 10.56 -22.53
C PRO A 248 -7.01 10.31 -23.94
N ALA A 249 -6.83 11.38 -24.72
CA ALA A 249 -6.24 11.33 -26.06
C ALA A 249 -4.82 10.71 -26.10
N SER A 250 -4.15 10.61 -24.95
CA SER A 250 -2.83 10.01 -24.79
C SER A 250 -2.83 8.48 -24.75
N LEU A 251 -3.99 7.82 -24.68
CA LEU A 251 -4.06 6.37 -24.72
C LEU A 251 -4.12 5.88 -26.18
N GLU A 252 -3.32 4.87 -26.51
CA GLU A 252 -3.38 4.23 -27.81
C GLU A 252 -4.46 3.14 -27.83
N LYS A 253 -5.34 3.21 -28.84
CA LYS A 253 -6.23 2.13 -29.22
C LYS A 253 -5.42 1.10 -30.02
N LEU A 254 -5.28 -0.11 -29.50
CA LEU A 254 -4.62 -1.20 -30.21
C LEU A 254 -5.64 -2.12 -30.88
N ARG A 255 -5.47 -2.36 -32.19
CA ARG A 255 -6.22 -3.37 -32.95
C ARG A 255 -5.54 -4.72 -32.81
N ILE A 256 -6.31 -5.77 -32.50
CA ILE A 256 -5.78 -7.13 -32.36
C ILE A 256 -5.67 -7.77 -33.76
N PRO A 257 -4.49 -8.23 -34.20
CA PRO A 257 -4.38 -9.00 -35.44
C PRO A 257 -5.04 -10.38 -35.27
N GLY A 258 -5.97 -10.74 -36.15
CA GLY A 258 -6.56 -12.09 -36.24
C GLY A 258 -7.91 -12.30 -35.55
N SER A 259 -8.51 -11.27 -34.94
CA SER A 259 -9.93 -11.29 -34.55
C SER A 259 -10.80 -10.63 -35.62
N ASP A 260 -12.05 -11.12 -35.71
CA ASP A 260 -13.16 -10.55 -36.50
C ASP A 260 -13.09 -9.01 -36.52
N PRO A 261 -13.20 -8.32 -37.67
CA PRO A 261 -13.05 -6.86 -37.76
C PRO A 261 -14.02 -6.06 -36.86
N GLU A 262 -15.10 -6.67 -36.37
CA GLU A 262 -16.05 -6.10 -35.40
C GLU A 262 -15.70 -6.39 -33.91
N LYS A 263 -14.64 -7.16 -33.63
CA LYS A 263 -14.34 -7.68 -32.29
C LYS A 263 -13.10 -7.04 -31.68
N TRP A 264 -13.39 -5.96 -30.95
CA TRP A 264 -12.68 -5.34 -29.81
C TRP A 264 -11.38 -4.58 -30.11
N GLU A 265 -11.49 -3.25 -30.26
CA GLU A 265 -10.40 -2.34 -29.90
C GLU A 265 -10.09 -2.53 -28.40
N MET A 266 -8.82 -2.43 -28.01
CA MET A 266 -8.43 -2.51 -26.60
C MET A 266 -7.53 -1.33 -26.23
N TRP A 267 -7.80 -0.70 -25.08
CA TRP A 267 -6.93 0.35 -24.56
C TRP A 267 -5.71 -0.25 -23.88
N ASN A 268 -4.52 0.13 -24.33
CA ASN A 268 -3.28 -0.09 -23.61
C ASN A 268 -3.13 1.03 -22.58
N VAL A 269 -3.20 0.70 -21.29
CA VAL A 269 -2.97 1.68 -20.22
C VAL A 269 -1.51 1.59 -19.82
N ASP A 270 -0.70 2.45 -20.42
CA ASP A 270 0.70 2.68 -20.10
C ASP A 270 1.01 4.16 -20.35
N VAL A 271 1.00 4.95 -19.27
CA VAL A 271 1.09 6.42 -19.34
C VAL A 271 2.11 6.91 -18.33
N SER A 272 2.92 7.88 -18.75
CA SER A 272 3.89 8.54 -17.88
C SER A 272 3.67 10.04 -17.81
N LYS A 273 3.85 10.61 -16.62
CA LYS A 273 3.67 12.05 -16.35
C LYS A 273 4.69 12.54 -15.33
N ASP A 274 4.98 13.84 -15.37
CA ASP A 274 5.81 14.53 -14.38
C ASP A 274 5.05 14.76 -13.07
N GLU A 275 3.75 15.05 -13.14
CA GLU A 275 2.90 15.33 -11.98
C GLU A 275 2.18 14.07 -11.49
N TYR A 276 2.43 13.69 -10.23
CA TYR A 276 1.83 12.49 -9.64
C TYR A 276 0.31 12.62 -9.46
N SER A 277 -0.15 13.81 -9.07
CA SER A 277 -1.56 14.13 -8.86
C SER A 277 -2.41 13.92 -10.12
N GLU A 278 -1.90 14.31 -11.31
CA GLU A 278 -2.57 14.02 -12.59
C GLU A 278 -2.76 12.51 -12.82
N LEU A 279 -1.72 11.70 -12.59
CA LEU A 279 -1.84 10.25 -12.75
C LEU A 279 -2.74 9.61 -11.70
N LEU A 280 -2.76 10.15 -10.48
CA LEU A 280 -3.66 9.69 -9.43
C LEU A 280 -5.12 9.90 -9.82
N LEU A 281 -5.46 11.08 -10.37
CA LEU A 281 -6.80 11.38 -10.87
C LEU A 281 -7.17 10.45 -12.04
N LEU A 282 -6.24 10.20 -12.96
CA LEU A 282 -6.44 9.27 -14.06
C LEU A 282 -6.64 7.83 -13.55
N ALA A 283 -5.84 7.38 -12.59
CA ALA A 283 -5.96 6.06 -11.97
C ALA A 283 -7.31 5.88 -11.26
N ARG A 284 -7.77 6.90 -10.51
CA ARG A 284 -9.10 6.93 -9.89
C ARG A 284 -10.22 6.85 -10.92
N THR A 285 -10.05 7.54 -12.04
CA THR A 285 -11.00 7.47 -13.16
C THR A 285 -11.09 6.04 -13.68
N PHE A 286 -9.96 5.38 -13.97
CA PHE A 286 -9.97 3.98 -14.41
C PHE A 286 -10.57 3.02 -13.39
N ALA A 287 -10.23 3.17 -12.11
CA ALA A 287 -10.76 2.35 -11.03
C ALA A 287 -12.29 2.45 -10.88
N SER A 288 -12.91 3.55 -11.35
CA SER A 288 -14.36 3.73 -11.34
C SER A 288 -15.10 3.03 -12.50
N LEU A 289 -14.37 2.57 -13.53
CA LEU A 289 -14.96 2.12 -14.79
C LEU A 289 -15.09 0.59 -14.91
N ASP A 290 -14.29 -0.17 -14.18
CA ASP A 290 -14.21 -1.64 -14.28
C ASP A 290 -13.76 -2.26 -12.94
N THR A 291 -13.58 -3.58 -12.89
CA THR A 291 -12.98 -4.30 -11.76
C THR A 291 -11.46 -4.06 -11.69
N ILE A 292 -11.06 -2.80 -11.59
CA ILE A 292 -9.67 -2.35 -11.53
C ILE A 292 -9.33 -1.95 -10.10
N ARG A 293 -8.17 -2.38 -9.62
CA ARG A 293 -7.64 -1.98 -8.31
C ARG A 293 -6.35 -1.20 -8.48
N ILE A 294 -6.31 0.01 -7.93
CA ILE A 294 -5.09 0.81 -7.90
C ILE A 294 -4.11 0.16 -6.93
N VAL A 295 -2.88 -0.02 -7.38
CA VAL A 295 -1.74 -0.48 -6.58
C VAL A 295 -0.70 0.61 -6.60
N GLU A 296 -0.59 1.34 -5.50
CA GLU A 296 0.36 2.45 -5.38
C GLU A 296 1.74 1.93 -5.01
N LYS A 297 2.71 2.29 -5.84
CA LYS A 297 4.10 1.83 -5.74
C LYS A 297 5.05 3.02 -5.82
N GLY A 298 6.30 2.80 -5.41
CA GLY A 298 7.36 3.79 -5.56
C GLY A 298 8.72 3.13 -5.74
N ILE A 299 9.52 3.68 -6.66
CA ILE A 299 10.92 3.30 -6.84
C ILE A 299 11.80 4.28 -6.08
N MET A 300 12.14 3.94 -4.84
CA MET A 300 12.85 4.85 -3.92
C MET A 300 14.36 4.74 -4.03
N GLY A 301 14.87 3.63 -4.54
CA GLY A 301 16.29 3.40 -4.79
C GLY A 301 16.48 2.50 -6.00
N PRO A 302 17.72 2.34 -6.49
CA PRO A 302 18.01 1.57 -7.69
C PRO A 302 17.41 0.15 -7.64
N GLY A 303 16.50 -0.15 -8.57
CA GLY A 303 15.91 -1.49 -8.74
C GLY A 303 14.97 -1.95 -7.62
N GLN A 304 14.53 -1.07 -6.71
CA GLN A 304 13.70 -1.45 -5.57
C GLN A 304 12.31 -0.83 -5.66
N VAL A 305 11.31 -1.70 -5.84
CA VAL A 305 9.90 -1.33 -5.85
C VAL A 305 9.32 -1.55 -4.46
N TYR A 306 8.70 -0.49 -3.93
CA TYR A 306 7.98 -0.51 -2.67
C TYR A 306 6.49 -0.30 -2.93
N VAL A 307 5.63 -0.92 -2.13
CA VAL A 307 4.18 -0.70 -2.15
C VAL A 307 3.83 0.28 -1.03
N ARG A 308 2.80 1.09 -1.25
CA ARG A 308 2.33 2.04 -0.25
C ARG A 308 1.44 1.35 0.80
N PHE A 309 1.76 1.54 2.08
CA PHE A 309 1.00 1.01 3.22
C PHE A 309 0.78 2.11 4.27
N PRO A 310 -0.39 2.17 4.94
CA PRO A 310 -0.56 3.00 6.11
C PRO A 310 0.35 2.50 7.24
N ALA A 311 0.76 3.41 8.12
CA ALA A 311 1.60 3.12 9.27
C ALA A 311 1.04 1.95 10.10
N ALA A 312 -0.29 1.94 10.26
CA ALA A 312 -1.07 0.87 10.90
C ALA A 312 -0.79 -0.55 10.39
N ASN A 313 -0.39 -0.70 9.13
CA ASN A 313 -0.21 -2.00 8.49
C ASN A 313 1.26 -2.38 8.32
N LEU A 314 2.21 -1.55 8.78
CA LEU A 314 3.63 -1.93 8.77
C LEU A 314 3.92 -3.00 9.83
N ASN A 315 4.92 -3.85 9.56
CA ASN A 315 5.41 -4.86 10.50
C ASN A 315 6.86 -5.24 10.21
N CYS A 316 7.47 -6.03 11.10
CA CYS A 316 8.89 -6.39 11.04
C CYS A 316 9.27 -7.39 9.92
N LEU A 317 8.31 -7.96 9.19
CA LEU A 317 8.59 -8.75 7.98
C LEU A 317 8.76 -7.89 6.73
N MET A 318 8.61 -6.58 6.88
CA MET A 318 8.80 -5.63 5.81
C MET A 318 10.14 -4.91 5.94
N ALA A 319 10.51 -4.28 4.84
CA ALA A 319 11.59 -3.31 4.78
C ALA A 319 11.09 -2.02 4.17
N ALA A 320 11.63 -0.91 4.67
CA ALA A 320 11.37 0.44 4.20
C ALA A 320 12.64 1.02 3.53
N PRO A 321 12.49 2.00 2.62
CA PRO A 321 13.60 2.79 2.15
C PRO A 321 14.05 3.73 3.26
N CYS A 322 15.36 3.78 3.48
CA CYS A 322 15.97 4.50 4.59
C CYS A 322 17.09 5.41 4.07
N PHE A 323 16.99 6.70 4.37
CA PHE A 323 17.92 7.74 3.99
C PHE A 323 19.06 7.85 5.02
N THR A 324 20.27 7.49 4.59
CA THR A 324 21.47 7.61 5.40
C THR A 324 22.59 8.16 4.54
N SER A 325 23.21 9.25 4.99
CA SER A 325 24.37 9.87 4.33
C SER A 325 24.17 10.17 2.83
N GLY A 326 23.01 10.70 2.45
CA GLY A 326 22.71 11.08 1.07
C GLY A 326 22.24 9.95 0.16
N GLN A 327 22.02 8.73 0.69
CA GLN A 327 21.61 7.57 -0.09
C GLN A 327 20.37 6.90 0.47
N ILE A 328 19.50 6.38 -0.40
CA ILE A 328 18.43 5.45 -0.01
C ILE A 328 18.98 4.03 0.01
N THR A 329 18.83 3.36 1.14
CA THR A 329 19.10 1.93 1.27
C THR A 329 17.89 1.21 1.83
N ARG A 330 17.69 -0.04 1.42
CA ARG A 330 16.65 -0.90 1.98
C ARG A 330 17.04 -1.34 3.38
N LYS A 331 16.20 -1.09 4.37
CA LYS A 331 16.41 -1.53 5.75
C LYS A 331 15.17 -2.26 6.26
N ALA A 332 15.39 -3.31 7.04
CA ALA A 332 14.30 -3.99 7.73
C ALA A 332 13.57 -3.00 8.65
N ILE A 333 12.28 -3.22 8.84
CA ILE A 333 11.53 -2.54 9.91
C ILE A 333 11.85 -3.28 11.19
N ASP A 334 12.51 -2.60 12.12
CA ASP A 334 12.92 -3.16 13.40
C ASP A 334 11.70 -3.32 14.32
N SER A 335 10.83 -2.31 14.36
CA SER A 335 9.52 -2.40 15.01
C SER A 335 8.50 -1.43 14.40
N ALA A 336 7.22 -1.75 14.57
CA ALA A 336 6.07 -0.92 14.21
C ALA A 336 5.05 -1.00 15.36
N GLU A 337 5.26 -0.17 16.38
CA GLU A 337 4.54 -0.24 17.66
C GLU A 337 3.40 0.78 17.70
N LYS A 338 2.25 0.37 18.25
CA LYS A 338 1.07 1.23 18.36
C LYS A 338 0.93 1.73 19.79
N SER A 339 0.59 3.00 19.94
CA SER A 339 0.34 3.61 21.25
C SER A 339 -0.83 4.59 21.19
N ASN A 340 -1.59 4.68 22.28
CA ASN A 340 -2.60 5.72 22.41
C ASN A 340 -1.91 7.06 22.66
N TYR A 341 -2.39 8.10 21.97
CA TYR A 341 -1.83 9.44 22.05
C TYR A 341 -2.95 10.47 22.17
N SER A 342 -2.66 11.54 22.91
CA SER A 342 -3.47 12.73 22.99
C SER A 342 -2.53 13.94 22.92
N GLY A 343 -2.68 14.76 21.88
CA GLY A 343 -1.89 15.98 21.71
C GLY A 343 -1.78 16.44 20.26
N PRO A 344 -0.90 17.41 19.98
CA PRO A 344 -0.79 18.01 18.66
C PRO A 344 -0.04 17.12 17.67
N LEU A 345 -0.59 16.99 16.46
CA LEU A 345 0.12 16.50 15.28
C LEU A 345 0.35 17.61 14.28
N MET A 346 1.35 17.41 13.42
CA MET A 346 1.71 18.32 12.35
C MET A 346 1.74 17.62 11.00
N ARG A 347 1.28 18.32 9.97
CA ARG A 347 1.43 17.93 8.56
C ARG A 347 2.24 19.01 7.84
N ILE A 348 3.30 18.60 7.16
CA ILE A 348 4.22 19.50 6.43
C ILE A 348 4.00 19.28 4.94
N VAL A 349 3.37 20.24 4.27
CA VAL A 349 3.00 20.08 2.86
C VAL A 349 4.09 20.74 1.99
N PRO A 350 4.86 19.97 1.19
CA PRO A 350 5.81 20.54 0.23
C PRO A 350 5.09 21.25 -0.92
N ASP A 351 5.75 22.21 -1.56
CA ASP A 351 5.30 22.82 -2.81
C ASP A 351 5.39 21.87 -4.03
N SER A 352 6.15 20.78 -3.93
CA SER A 352 6.25 19.71 -4.93
C SER A 352 5.37 18.50 -4.61
N ASP A 353 5.10 17.63 -5.59
CA ASP A 353 4.32 16.37 -5.41
C ASP A 353 5.21 15.19 -4.97
N PHE A 354 6.40 15.51 -4.46
CA PHE A 354 7.42 14.54 -4.14
C PHE A 354 7.41 14.13 -2.66
N PRO A 355 7.79 12.88 -2.34
CA PRO A 355 7.93 12.45 -0.96
C PRO A 355 8.97 13.29 -0.21
N ILE A 356 8.64 13.66 1.02
CA ILE A 356 9.59 14.26 1.96
C ILE A 356 10.37 13.15 2.67
N ILE A 357 11.57 13.45 3.18
CA ILE A 357 12.31 12.53 4.05
C ILE A 357 12.01 12.87 5.51
N ALA A 358 11.19 12.04 6.16
CA ALA A 358 10.76 12.19 7.54
C ALA A 358 11.14 10.96 8.36
N GLY A 359 11.73 11.16 9.54
CA GLY A 359 12.32 10.13 10.39
C GLY A 359 13.20 9.15 9.61
N GLY A 360 13.98 9.68 8.67
CA GLY A 360 14.89 8.91 7.82
C GLY A 360 14.22 8.08 6.73
N THR A 361 12.90 8.18 6.50
CA THR A 361 12.21 7.43 5.45
C THR A 361 11.40 8.34 4.51
N PRO A 362 11.29 8.01 3.22
CA PRO A 362 10.42 8.74 2.29
C PRO A 362 8.93 8.57 2.63
N ILE A 363 8.22 9.69 2.75
CA ILE A 363 6.79 9.72 3.03
C ILE A 363 6.09 10.62 2.03
N TYR A 364 5.04 10.08 1.41
CA TYR A 364 4.19 10.83 0.52
C TYR A 364 3.09 11.52 1.32
N ILE A 365 2.98 12.84 1.15
CA ILE A 365 1.91 13.64 1.76
C ILE A 365 0.97 14.01 0.62
N GLU A 366 -0.21 13.40 0.65
CA GLU A 366 -1.23 13.66 -0.36
C GLU A 366 -1.80 15.08 -0.18
N LYS A 367 -1.75 15.85 -1.27
CA LYS A 367 -2.38 17.17 -1.35
C LYS A 367 -3.87 17.00 -1.65
N GLU A 368 -4.71 17.88 -1.14
CA GLU A 368 -6.10 17.94 -1.60
C GLU A 368 -6.11 18.31 -3.08
N ILE A 369 -6.77 17.48 -3.89
CA ILE A 369 -6.96 17.67 -5.34
C ILE A 369 -8.34 18.28 -5.58
#